data_AF-A0A4Q5SK65-F1
#
_entry.id   AF-A0A4Q5SK65-F1
#
_cell.length_a   1.000
_cell.length_b   1.000
_cell.length_c   1.000
_cell.angle_alpha   90.00
_cell.angle_beta   90.00
_cell.angle_gamma   90.00
#
_symmetry.space_group_name_H-M   'P 1'
#
loop_
_entity.id
_entity.type
_entity.pdbx_description
1 polymer ?
#
loop_
_entity_poly.entity_id
_entity_poly.type
_entity_poly.pdbx_seq_one_letter_code
_entity_poly.pdbx_strand_id
1 'polypeptide(L)'
;METTKLTLSVKADKIERAKKYAKEHHTSVSKLFDKFLDGIIPAEKEEDDPLLQKLKTMEIPEEIKSLTGILKGKYPDNFDYRDAKYEYLKEKYGL
;
A
#
# COMPACT_ATOMS: atom_id res chain seq x y z
N MET A 1 19.36 8.73 -7.07
CA MET A 1 18.12 9.34 -6.56
C MET A 1 18.18 10.82 -6.86
N GLU A 2 17.35 11.28 -7.78
CA GLU A 2 17.22 12.72 -8.05
C GLU A 2 16.45 13.36 -6.89
N THR A 3 16.85 14.57 -6.49
CA THR A 3 16.21 15.29 -5.40
C THR A 3 15.73 16.64 -5.91
N THR A 4 14.44 16.91 -5.75
CA THR A 4 13.81 18.16 -6.17
C THR A 4 13.35 18.92 -4.94
N LYS A 5 13.53 20.25 -4.94
CA LYS A 5 13.11 21.12 -3.84
C LYS A 5 11.69 21.63 -4.11
N LEU A 6 10.80 21.47 -3.12
CA LEU A 6 9.45 22.01 -3.14
C LEU A 6 9.33 23.14 -2.12
N THR A 7 8.87 24.31 -2.56
CA THR A 7 8.59 25.47 -1.70
C THR A 7 7.08 25.66 -1.59
N LEU A 8 6.54 25.64 -0.38
CA LEU A 8 5.10 25.75 -0.11
C LEU A 8 4.81 26.97 0.76
N SER A 9 3.71 27.67 0.45
CA SER A 9 3.15 28.68 1.34
C SER A 9 2.15 28.04 2.29
N VAL A 10 2.44 28.08 3.59
CA VAL A 10 1.61 27.50 4.65
C VAL A 10 1.49 28.47 5.81
N LYS A 11 0.36 28.40 6.53
CA LYS A 11 0.13 29.25 7.72
C LYS A 11 1.19 28.98 8.79
N ALA A 12 1.66 30.04 9.45
CA ALA A 12 2.70 29.96 10.48
C ALA A 12 2.35 29.00 11.63
N ASP A 13 1.10 29.04 12.10
CA ASP A 13 0.61 28.16 13.17
C ASP A 13 0.65 26.66 12.79
N LYS A 14 0.46 26.35 11.50
CA LYS A 14 0.49 24.98 11.00
C LYS A 14 1.93 24.46 10.94
N ILE A 15 2.86 25.28 10.45
CA ILE A 15 4.26 24.85 10.32
C ILE A 15 4.93 24.69 11.69
N GLU A 16 4.56 25.50 12.68
CA GLU A 16 5.04 25.34 14.06
C GLU A 16 4.58 24.04 14.70
N ARG A 17 3.29 23.71 14.57
CA ARG A 17 2.75 22.42 15.05
C ARG A 17 3.42 21.23 14.37
N ALA A 18 3.64 21.32 13.06
CA ALA A 18 4.35 20.28 12.32
C ALA A 18 5.81 20.10 12.79
N LYS A 19 6.53 21.20 13.06
CA LYS A 19 7.90 21.16 13.61
C LYS A 19 7.94 20.53 15.01
N LYS A 20 6.99 20.89 15.87
CA LYS A 20 6.88 20.32 17.23
C LYS A 20 6.65 18.81 17.16
N TYR A 21 5.68 18.37 16.36
CA TYR A 21 5.40 16.95 16.13
C TYR A 21 6.63 16.23 15.56
N ALA A 22 7.29 16.81 14.56
CA ALA A 22 8.49 16.21 13.96
C ALA A 22 9.59 15.98 15.01
N LYS A 23 9.81 16.93 15.92
CA LYS A 23 10.79 16.83 17.00
C LYS A 23 10.43 15.73 18.01
N GLU A 24 9.18 15.67 18.42
CA GLU A 24 8.67 14.66 19.37
C GLU A 24 8.77 13.24 18.80
N HIS A 25 8.59 13.09 17.49
CA HIS A 25 8.67 11.81 16.78
C HIS A 25 10.02 11.53 16.11
N HIS A 26 11.08 12.26 16.47
CA HIS A 26 12.45 12.08 15.95
C HIS A 26 12.52 12.02 14.41
N THR A 27 11.76 12.89 13.74
CA THR A 27 11.64 12.95 12.27
C THR A 27 11.77 14.41 11.78
N SER A 28 11.67 14.62 10.47
CA SER A 28 11.68 15.95 9.85
C SER A 28 10.33 16.26 9.21
N VAL A 29 10.02 17.56 9.07
CA VAL A 29 8.81 18.01 8.37
C VAL A 29 8.80 17.51 6.92
N SER A 30 9.95 17.50 6.25
CA SER A 30 10.10 16.94 4.91
C SER A 30 9.75 15.45 4.87
N LYS A 31 10.24 14.65 5.83
CA LYS A 31 9.95 13.21 5.90
C LYS A 31 8.49 12.91 6.28
N LEU A 32 7.86 13.78 7.07
CA LEU A 32 6.43 13.69 7.35
C LEU A 32 5.61 13.95 6.09
N PHE A 33 5.99 14.96 5.31
CA PHE A 33 5.33 15.29 4.06
C PHE A 33 5.51 14.19 3.01
N ASP A 34 6.72 13.63 2.91
CA ASP A 34 7.04 12.50 2.02
C ASP A 34 6.13 11.30 2.28
N LYS A 35 6.06 10.84 3.53
CA LYS A 35 5.15 9.75 3.94
C LYS A 35 3.68 10.06 3.73
N PHE A 36 3.29 11.33 3.86
CA PHE A 36 1.92 11.75 3.61
C PHE A 36 1.58 11.64 2.13
N LEU A 37 2.52 12.01 1.24
CA LEU A 37 2.36 11.82 -0.20
C LEU A 37 2.24 10.33 -0.55
N ASP A 38 3.08 9.46 0.02
CA ASP A 38 3.00 7.99 -0.19
C ASP A 38 1.61 7.41 0.16
N GLY A 39 0.93 8.01 1.15
CA GLY A 39 -0.40 7.57 1.59
C GLY A 39 -1.56 8.08 0.73
N ILE A 40 -1.38 9.18 -0.01
CA ILE A 40 -2.44 9.83 -0.78
C ILE A 40 -2.28 9.61 -2.28
N ILE A 41 -1.04 9.69 -2.75
CA ILE A 41 -0.68 9.38 -4.11
C ILE A 41 -0.37 7.89 -4.06
N PRO A 42 -1.30 7.00 -4.48
CA PRO A 42 -0.90 5.63 -4.74
C PRO A 42 0.30 5.73 -5.65
N ALA A 43 1.41 5.09 -5.27
CA ALA A 43 2.52 4.93 -6.19
C ALA A 43 1.88 4.51 -7.51
N GLU A 44 2.15 5.26 -8.59
CA GLU A 44 1.86 4.76 -9.92
C GLU A 44 2.40 3.36 -9.88
N LYS A 45 1.50 2.36 -9.94
CA LYS A 45 1.95 0.98 -10.06
C LYS A 45 2.99 1.08 -11.14
N GLU A 46 4.16 0.50 -10.92
CA GLU A 46 5.12 0.27 -11.99
C GLU A 46 4.39 -0.63 -12.99
N GLU A 47 3.50 -0.04 -13.79
CA GLU A 47 2.84 -0.66 -14.90
C GLU A 47 3.94 -0.97 -15.91
N ASP A 48 5.07 -0.26 -15.89
CA ASP A 48 6.22 -0.46 -16.74
C ASP A 48 7.33 -1.35 -16.16
N ASP A 49 7.16 -2.01 -15.00
CA ASP A 49 8.10 -3.09 -14.65
C ASP A 49 7.81 -4.30 -15.56
N PRO A 50 8.72 -4.66 -16.50
CA PRO A 50 8.49 -5.73 -17.45
C PRO A 50 8.31 -7.09 -16.77
N LEU A 51 8.85 -7.27 -15.56
CA LEU A 51 8.68 -8.48 -14.76
C LEU A 51 7.29 -8.53 -14.13
N LEU A 52 6.78 -7.41 -13.61
CA LEU A 52 5.42 -7.36 -13.04
C LEU A 52 4.35 -7.53 -14.13
N GLN A 53 4.54 -6.97 -15.33
CA GLN A 53 3.66 -7.24 -16.47
C GLN A 53 3.71 -8.72 -16.89
N LYS A 54 4.90 -9.31 -16.95
CA LYS A 54 5.06 -10.75 -17.27
C LYS A 54 4.41 -11.64 -16.22
N LEU A 55 4.52 -11.32 -14.93
CA LEU A 55 3.90 -12.09 -13.86
C LEU A 55 2.37 -11.98 -13.88
N LYS A 56 1.81 -10.82 -14.27
CA LYS A 56 0.35 -10.66 -14.45
C LYS A 56 -0.21 -11.43 -15.65
N THR A 57 0.60 -11.61 -16.70
CA THR A 57 0.20 -12.31 -17.94
C THR A 57 0.55 -13.79 -17.94
N MET A 58 1.39 -14.23 -17.01
CA MET A 58 1.79 -15.63 -16.89
C MET A 58 0.65 -16.48 -16.34
N GLU A 59 0.13 -17.39 -17.15
CA GLU A 59 -0.79 -18.41 -16.68
C GLU A 59 -0.08 -19.32 -15.68
N ILE A 60 -0.63 -19.43 -14.47
CA ILE A 60 -0.09 -20.31 -13.45
C ILE A 60 -0.19 -21.76 -13.94
N PRO A 61 0.93 -22.52 -13.99
CA PRO A 61 0.94 -23.93 -14.36
C PRO A 61 -0.05 -24.75 -13.54
N GLU A 62 -0.72 -25.74 -14.15
CA GLU A 62 -1.75 -26.55 -13.49
C GLU A 62 -1.23 -27.31 -12.26
N GLU A 63 0.03 -27.74 -12.30
CA GLU A 63 0.73 -28.37 -11.17
C GLU A 63 0.80 -27.43 -9.97
N ILE A 64 1.11 -26.15 -10.17
CA ILE A 64 1.15 -25.14 -9.11
C ILE A 64 -0.27 -24.80 -8.62
N LYS A 65 -1.25 -24.74 -9.52
CA LYS A 65 -2.67 -24.60 -9.13
C LYS A 65 -3.12 -25.76 -8.22
N SER A 66 -2.67 -26.98 -8.49
CA SER A 66 -2.97 -28.16 -7.65
C SER A 66 -2.37 -28.05 -6.24
N LEU A 67 -1.21 -27.40 -6.09
CA LEU A 67 -0.57 -27.12 -4.80
C LEU A 67 -1.30 -26.04 -3.99
N THR A 68 -2.03 -25.13 -4.66
CA THR A 68 -2.93 -24.17 -4.00
C THR A 68 -4.25 -24.79 -3.52
N GLY A 69 -4.35 -26.13 -3.53
CA GLY A 69 -5.51 -27.00 -3.28
C GLY A 69 -6.29 -26.85 -1.97
N ILE A 70 -6.18 -25.73 -1.25
CA ILE A 70 -7.13 -25.31 -0.23
C ILE A 70 -8.23 -24.40 -0.83
N LEU A 71 -7.99 -23.78 -2.00
CA LEU A 71 -8.94 -22.86 -2.63
C LEU A 71 -9.44 -23.45 -3.97
N LYS A 72 -10.57 -24.17 -3.92
CA LYS A 72 -11.26 -24.65 -5.13
C LYS A 72 -12.16 -23.53 -5.68
N GLY A 73 -11.85 -22.97 -6.85
CA GLY A 73 -12.76 -22.11 -7.62
C GLY A 73 -12.10 -20.90 -8.30
N LYS A 74 -12.77 -20.32 -9.31
CA LYS A 74 -12.43 -18.99 -9.84
C LYS A 74 -12.89 -17.94 -8.82
N TYR A 75 -12.01 -17.01 -8.48
CA TYR A 75 -12.39 -15.83 -7.71
C TYR A 75 -13.39 -14.98 -8.50
N PRO A 76 -14.41 -14.42 -7.85
CA PRO A 76 -15.07 -13.23 -8.38
C PRO A 76 -14.01 -12.15 -8.61
N ASP A 77 -14.07 -11.43 -9.72
CA ASP A 77 -13.08 -10.39 -10.05
C ASP A 77 -12.96 -9.30 -8.96
N ASN A 78 -13.96 -9.20 -8.07
CA ASN A 78 -14.04 -8.27 -6.94
C ASN A 78 -13.84 -8.94 -5.57
N PHE A 79 -13.11 -10.04 -5.46
CA PHE A 79 -12.85 -10.67 -4.16
C PHE A 79 -11.80 -9.89 -3.35
N ASP A 80 -12.22 -9.21 -2.27
CA ASP A 80 -11.29 -8.64 -1.30
C ASP A 80 -10.88 -9.68 -0.25
N TYR A 81 -9.63 -10.12 -0.33
CA TYR A 81 -9.03 -11.05 0.62
C TYR A 81 -9.06 -10.54 2.07
N ARG A 82 -9.02 -9.23 2.29
CA ARG A 82 -9.02 -8.63 3.63
C ARG A 82 -10.37 -8.82 4.31
N ASP A 83 -11.45 -8.60 3.56
CA ASP A 83 -12.82 -8.76 4.04
C ASP A 83 -13.13 -10.23 4.33
N ALA A 84 -12.77 -11.12 3.41
CA ALA A 84 -12.95 -12.56 3.62
C ALA A 84 -12.16 -13.10 4.82
N LYS A 85 -10.94 -12.59 5.03
CA LYS A 85 -10.13 -12.93 6.20
C LYS A 85 -10.74 -12.39 7.49
N TYR A 86 -11.25 -11.16 7.48
CA TYR A 86 -11.91 -10.54 8.63
C TYR A 86 -13.15 -11.33 9.04
N GLU A 87 -14.04 -11.66 8.09
CA GLU A 87 -15.24 -12.45 8.36
C GLU A 87 -14.92 -13.85 8.92
N TYR A 88 -13.92 -14.54 8.36
CA TYR A 88 -13.47 -15.84 8.89
C TYR A 88 -12.97 -15.74 10.33
N LEU A 89 -12.18 -14.71 10.65
CA LEU A 89 -11.66 -14.50 12.00
C LEU A 89 -12.76 -14.09 12.99
N LYS A 90 -13.73 -13.29 12.54
CA LYS A 90 -14.93 -12.93 13.28
C LYS A 90 -15.78 -14.16 13.61
N GLU A 91 -16.04 -15.03 12.64
CA GLU A 91 -16.81 -16.26 12.86
C GLU A 91 -16.07 -17.23 13.80
N LYS A 92 -14.76 -17.39 13.62
CA LYS A 92 -13.96 -18.35 14.39
C LYS A 92 -13.65 -17.89 15.82
N TYR A 93 -13.43 -16.59 16.03
CA TYR A 93 -12.96 -16.03 17.30
C TYR A 93 -13.94 -15.05 17.95
N GLY A 94 -15.09 -14.79 17.32
CA GLY A 94 -16.13 -13.91 17.88
C GLY A 94 -15.74 -12.43 17.98
N LEU A 95 -14.91 -11.96 17.05
CA LEU A 95 -14.40 -10.57 16.99
C LEU A 95 -15.43 -9.54 16.52
#